data_AF-A0A0K1JUF5-F1
#
_entry.id   AF-A0A0K1JUF5-F1
#
_cell.length_a   1.000
_cell.length_b   1.000
_cell.length_c   1.000
_cell.angle_alpha   90.00
_cell.angle_beta   90.00
_cell.angle_gamma   90.00
#
_symmetry.space_group_name_H-M   'P 1'
#
loop_
_entity.id
_entity.type
_entity.pdbx_description
1 polymer ?
#
loop_
_entity_poly.entity_id
_entity_poly.type
_entity_poly.pdbx_seq_one_letter_code
_entity_poly.pdbx_strand_id
1 'polypeptide(L)'
;MNENEMARALQEFVGAFEVVFRYDWEYTKIMIGDESDGANFVEPRLEDESEDWGARGVLLERYRSLVAVMKSNSLEPKFPFPLEHLPSFESRVW
;
A
#
# COMPACT_ATOMS: atom_id res chain seq x y z
N MET A 1 -13.26 11.66 15.31
CA MET A 1 -13.00 10.33 14.72
C MET A 1 -14.30 9.80 14.16
N ASN A 2 -14.43 9.70 12.83
CA ASN A 2 -15.54 8.98 12.23
C ASN A 2 -15.20 7.48 12.30
N GLU A 3 -15.50 6.84 13.43
CA GLU A 3 -15.15 5.44 13.70
C GLU A 3 -15.56 4.49 12.57
N ASN A 4 -16.69 4.77 11.93
CA ASN A 4 -17.19 3.99 10.80
C ASN A 4 -16.30 4.10 9.56
N GLU A 5 -15.71 5.27 9.29
CA GLU A 5 -14.83 5.48 8.14
C GLU A 5 -13.47 4.81 8.34
N MET A 6 -12.91 4.90 9.54
CA MET A 6 -11.67 4.19 9.89
C MET A 6 -11.85 2.67 9.81
N ALA A 7 -12.92 2.14 10.42
CA ALA A 7 -13.20 0.71 10.41
C ALA A 7 -13.38 0.20 8.98
N ARG A 8 -14.11 0.94 8.14
CA ARG A 8 -14.29 0.59 6.73
C ARG A 8 -12.96 0.60 5.97
N ALA A 9 -12.16 1.68 6.07
CA ALA A 9 -10.89 1.80 5.37
C ALA A 9 -9.92 0.67 5.77
N LEU A 10 -9.88 0.30 7.05
CA LEU A 10 -9.08 -0.82 7.54
C LEU A 10 -9.56 -2.16 6.98
N GLN A 11 -10.88 -2.42 6.99
CA GLN A 11 -11.46 -3.65 6.45
C GLN A 11 -11.17 -3.79 4.95
N GLU A 12 -11.33 -2.72 4.18
CA GLU A 12 -11.03 -2.71 2.75
C GLU A 12 -9.54 -2.96 2.47
N PHE A 13 -8.65 -2.33 3.24
CA PHE A 13 -7.21 -2.56 3.13
C PHE A 13 -6.83 -4.02 3.44
N VAL A 14 -7.32 -4.57 4.55
CA VAL A 14 -7.03 -5.96 4.93
C VAL A 14 -7.59 -6.93 3.89
N GLY A 15 -8.79 -6.67 3.35
CA GLY A 15 -9.37 -7.46 2.28
C GLY A 15 -8.50 -7.46 1.02
N ALA A 16 -8.07 -6.27 0.56
CA ALA A 16 -7.19 -6.17 -0.60
C ALA A 16 -5.82 -6.85 -0.37
N PHE A 17 -5.27 -6.71 0.84
CA PHE A 17 -4.03 -7.37 1.24
C PHE A 17 -4.16 -8.90 1.16
N GLU A 18 -5.24 -9.45 1.71
CA GLU A 18 -5.53 -10.89 1.65
C GLU A 18 -5.69 -11.38 0.20
N VAL A 19 -6.37 -10.62 -0.67
CA VAL A 19 -6.48 -10.98 -2.10
C VAL A 19 -5.08 -11.09 -2.73
N VAL A 20 -4.24 -10.06 -2.63
CA VAL A 20 -2.90 -10.04 -3.25
C VAL A 20 -2.01 -11.15 -2.70
N PHE A 21 -1.89 -11.25 -1.38
CA PHE A 21 -0.85 -12.06 -0.75
C PHE A 21 -1.29 -13.48 -0.38
N ARG A 22 -2.61 -13.77 -0.39
CA ARG A 22 -3.12 -15.12 -0.09
C ARG A 22 -3.80 -15.76 -1.29
N TYR A 23 -4.71 -15.06 -1.96
CA TYR A 23 -5.60 -15.68 -2.94
C TYR A 23 -5.10 -15.56 -4.39
N ASP A 24 -4.37 -14.49 -4.70
CA ASP A 24 -3.89 -14.14 -6.04
C ASP A 24 -2.35 -14.14 -6.12
N TRP A 25 -1.70 -14.87 -5.21
CA TRP A 25 -0.24 -14.81 -5.06
C TRP A 25 0.51 -15.26 -6.32
N GLU A 26 0.02 -16.31 -7.00
CA GLU A 26 0.68 -16.82 -8.21
C GLU A 26 0.68 -15.79 -9.34
N TYR A 27 -0.43 -15.08 -9.54
CA TYR A 27 -0.50 -14.00 -10.53
C TYR A 27 0.29 -12.78 -10.07
N THR A 28 0.17 -12.40 -8.80
CA THR A 28 0.95 -11.31 -8.20
C THR A 28 2.45 -11.48 -8.44
N LYS A 29 3.01 -12.68 -8.28
CA LYS A 29 4.43 -12.96 -8.57
C LYS A 29 4.82 -12.73 -10.02
N ILE A 30 3.91 -12.95 -10.97
CA ILE A 30 4.17 -12.72 -12.40
C ILE A 30 4.31 -11.21 -12.65
N MET A 31 3.51 -10.40 -11.95
CA MET A 31 3.48 -8.94 -12.10
C MET A 31 4.52 -8.20 -11.24
N ILE A 32 5.02 -8.80 -10.16
CA ILE A 32 6.13 -8.23 -9.37
C ILE A 32 7.39 -8.19 -10.25
N GLY A 33 7.98 -7.00 -10.40
CA GLY A 33 9.15 -6.77 -11.26
C GLY A 33 8.83 -6.06 -12.57
N ASP A 34 7.56 -5.77 -12.86
CA ASP A 34 7.10 -4.98 -14.02
C ASP A 34 7.04 -3.47 -13.73
N GLU A 35 7.69 -3.02 -12.65
CA GLU A 35 7.72 -1.62 -12.24
C GLU A 35 8.83 -0.81 -12.95
N SER A 36 8.67 0.51 -13.00
CA SER A 36 9.68 1.42 -13.56
C SER A 36 10.97 1.46 -12.73
N ASP A 37 12.08 1.88 -13.34
CA ASP A 37 13.37 2.05 -12.63
C ASP A 37 13.24 2.95 -11.38
N GLY A 38 13.74 2.45 -10.24
CA GLY A 38 13.69 3.14 -8.95
C GLY A 38 12.31 3.17 -8.29
N ALA A 39 11.35 2.39 -8.80
CA ALA A 39 10.06 2.15 -8.16
C ALA A 39 10.18 1.19 -6.96
N ASN A 40 9.10 1.11 -6.19
CA ASN A 40 8.95 0.11 -5.14
C ASN A 40 7.52 -0.45 -5.14
N PHE A 41 7.24 -1.39 -4.24
CA PHE A 41 5.93 -2.05 -4.21
C PHE A 41 4.75 -1.07 -4.08
N VAL A 42 4.93 -0.01 -3.25
CA VAL A 42 3.90 0.98 -2.91
C VAL A 42 3.84 2.13 -3.93
N GLU A 43 4.98 2.46 -4.55
CA GLU A 43 5.13 3.51 -5.55
C GLU A 43 5.72 2.90 -6.84
N PRO A 44 4.87 2.33 -7.70
CA PRO A 44 5.33 1.61 -8.89
C PRO A 44 5.80 2.51 -10.03
N ARG A 45 5.48 3.82 -9.96
CA ARG A 45 5.84 4.83 -10.96
C ARG A 45 5.41 4.44 -12.38
N LEU A 46 4.20 3.92 -12.51
CA LEU A 46 3.54 3.62 -13.78
C LEU A 46 2.53 4.72 -14.13
N GLU A 47 2.24 4.87 -15.42
CA GLU A 47 1.22 5.81 -15.90
C GLU A 47 -0.20 5.35 -15.50
N ASP A 48 -0.46 4.05 -15.64
CA ASP A 48 -1.67 3.40 -15.13
C ASP A 48 -1.27 2.32 -14.12
N GLU A 49 -1.57 2.55 -12.84
CA GLU A 49 -1.29 1.60 -11.75
C GLU A 49 -2.39 0.54 -11.57
N SER A 50 -3.45 0.61 -12.38
CA SER A 50 -4.59 -0.31 -12.36
C SER A 50 -4.57 -1.30 -13.52
N GLU A 51 -3.91 -0.97 -14.64
CA GLU A 51 -3.74 -1.90 -15.75
C GLU A 51 -2.71 -3.00 -15.43
N ASP A 52 -3.02 -4.22 -15.86
CA ASP A 52 -2.17 -5.41 -15.85
C ASP A 52 -1.65 -5.91 -14.50
N TRP A 53 -1.92 -5.23 -13.39
CA TRP A 53 -1.29 -5.50 -12.10
C TRP A 53 -2.12 -6.33 -11.10
N GLY A 54 -3.17 -6.98 -11.60
CA GLY A 54 -4.05 -7.85 -10.80
C GLY A 54 -4.62 -7.13 -9.59
N ALA A 55 -4.56 -7.76 -8.42
CA ALA A 55 -5.05 -7.15 -7.19
C ALA A 55 -4.14 -6.06 -6.57
N ARG A 56 -2.91 -5.83 -7.10
CA ARG A 56 -1.98 -4.83 -6.56
C ARG A 56 -2.52 -3.41 -6.69
N GLY A 57 -3.11 -3.05 -7.84
CA GLY A 57 -3.70 -1.72 -8.04
C GLY A 57 -4.77 -1.39 -7.01
N VAL A 58 -5.68 -2.34 -6.75
CA VAL A 58 -6.71 -2.21 -5.70
C VAL A 58 -6.07 -2.09 -4.32
N LEU A 59 -5.03 -2.88 -4.00
CA LEU A 59 -4.31 -2.76 -2.74
C LEU A 59 -3.70 -1.36 -2.55
N LEU A 60 -3.09 -0.78 -3.59
CA LEU A 60 -2.51 0.57 -3.51
C LEU A 60 -3.59 1.64 -3.32
N GLU A 61 -4.73 1.53 -4.02
CA GLU A 61 -5.90 2.39 -3.82
C GLU A 61 -6.38 2.35 -2.35
N ARG A 62 -6.55 1.15 -1.79
CA ARG A 62 -7.01 0.97 -0.40
C ARG A 62 -5.97 1.41 0.62
N TYR A 63 -4.70 1.17 0.36
CA TYR A 63 -3.60 1.67 1.17
C TYR A 63 -3.63 3.20 1.26
N ARG A 64 -3.70 3.90 0.11
CA ARG A 64 -3.77 5.38 0.08
C ARG A 64 -5.01 5.92 0.77
N SER A 65 -6.14 5.25 0.60
CA SER A 65 -7.40 5.60 1.29
C SER A 65 -7.26 5.47 2.82
N LEU A 66 -6.68 4.38 3.30
CA LEU A 66 -6.41 4.19 4.74
C LEU A 66 -5.43 5.24 5.26
N VAL A 67 -4.34 5.52 4.54
CA VAL A 67 -3.38 6.58 4.90
C VAL A 67 -4.06 7.94 5.00
N ALA A 68 -4.92 8.30 4.05
CA ALA A 68 -5.65 9.57 4.07
C ALA A 68 -6.57 9.68 5.30
N VAL A 69 -7.31 8.61 5.64
CA VAL A 69 -8.16 8.56 6.83
C VAL A 69 -7.35 8.61 8.12
N MET A 70 -6.19 7.95 8.17
CA MET A 70 -5.28 8.05 9.32
C MET A 70 -4.74 9.48 9.49
N LYS A 71 -4.31 10.13 8.41
CA LYS A 71 -3.87 11.54 8.42
C LYS A 71 -4.96 12.48 8.92
N SER A 72 -6.20 12.34 8.42
CA SER A 72 -7.33 13.17 8.86
C SER A 72 -7.69 12.99 10.34
N ASN A 73 -7.28 11.87 10.94
CA ASN A 73 -7.43 11.57 12.36
C ASN A 73 -6.13 11.80 13.17
N SER A 74 -5.08 12.39 12.58
CA SER A 74 -3.77 12.62 13.24
C SER A 74 -3.12 11.34 13.79
N LEU A 75 -3.34 10.21 13.11
CA LEU A 75 -2.78 8.91 13.47
C LEU A 75 -1.58 8.60 12.60
N GLU A 76 -0.38 8.62 13.18
CA GLU A 76 0.83 8.22 12.48
C GLU A 76 1.01 6.69 12.47
N PRO A 77 1.59 6.12 11.39
CA PRO A 77 1.96 4.72 11.35
C PRO A 77 3.05 4.43 12.38
N LYS A 78 2.92 3.30 13.06
CA LYS A 78 3.95 2.80 13.98
C LYS A 78 4.87 1.87 13.20
N PHE A 79 6.15 2.23 13.16
CA PHE A 79 7.17 1.40 12.54
C PHE A 79 7.77 0.43 13.57
N PRO A 80 8.10 -0.81 13.17
CA PRO A 80 8.65 -1.82 14.07
C PRO A 80 10.08 -1.48 14.56
N PHE A 81 10.75 -0.53 13.89
CA PHE A 81 12.09 -0.01 14.22
C PHE A 81 12.26 1.39 13.62
N PRO A 82 13.27 2.17 14.06
CA PRO A 82 13.59 3.47 13.46
C PRO A 82 13.93 3.33 11.97
N LEU A 83 13.29 4.13 11.13
CA LEU A 83 13.46 4.05 9.68
C LEU A 83 14.82 4.56 9.21
N GLU A 84 15.39 5.53 9.92
CA GLU A 84 16.74 6.07 9.72
C GLU A 84 17.88 5.04 9.79
N HIS A 85 17.61 3.80 10.22
CA HIS A 85 18.56 2.70 10.15
C HIS A 85 18.49 1.88 8.86
N LEU A 86 17.48 2.11 8.01
CA LEU A 86 17.35 1.42 6.74
C LEU A 86 18.28 2.02 5.68
N PRO A 87 19.02 1.20 4.90
CA PRO A 87 19.95 1.70 3.89
C PRO A 87 19.31 2.57 2.80
N SER A 88 18.02 2.35 2.52
CA SER A 88 17.24 3.05 1.50
C SER A 88 16.32 4.13 2.07
N PHE A 89 16.50 4.53 3.34
CA PHE A 89 15.69 5.59 3.92
C PHE A 89 16.20 6.96 3.48
N GLU A 90 15.35 7.69 2.74
CA GLU A 90 15.62 9.07 2.36
C GLU A 90 14.90 10.05 3.30
N SER A 91 13.59 9.87 3.45
CA SER A 91 12.75 10.68 4.33
C SER A 91 11.45 9.96 4.66
N ARG A 92 10.73 10.43 5.68
CA ARG A 92 9.34 9.99 5.90
C ARG A 92 8.46 10.50 4.76
N VAL A 93 7.69 9.59 4.17
CA VAL A 93 6.67 9.88 3.15
C VAL A 93 5.30 10.18 3.79
N TRP A 94 5.23 10.08 5.13
CA TRP A 94 4.07 10.42 5.93
C TRP A 94 3.85 11.93 6.05
#